data_AF-A0A949AH53-F1
#
_entry.id   AF-A0A949AH53-F1
#
_cell.length_a   1.000
_cell.length_b   1.000
_cell.length_c   1.000
_cell.angle_alpha   90.00
_cell.angle_beta   90.00
_cell.angle_gamma   90.00
#
_symmetry.space_group_name_H-M   'P 1'
#
loop_
_entity.id
_entity.type
_entity.pdbx_description
1 polymer ?
#
loop_
_entity_poly.entity_id
_entity_poly.type
_entity_poly.pdbx_seq_one_letter_code
_entity_poly.pdbx_strand_id
1 'polypeptide(L)'
;MYLENRNIRKVASIIILIAFIFTNTTYAEPSDRSFFKNKKVDYEKLSTQRENQLQQKKSVLQGEDASKKEERKKKAVRVLQSHIQDLSQIHIPSELGRVTEVYQSPTEGAPLVVHIQDLHTNPEGQFNEASILEILIKDYDMNLVCSEGAEGEVDTSSVSSFPDAEVREKTAKLFVNSGELTAEEYISITKYPDLPIWGIEDKDVYFKNIIDFNKIMKYSPQSQVFISQAKEALEKLKQKVYTRELLDLDEKEEAYENEKIETDEYLKHLASYIQKFSIPTSRYKNVTLLNETMLQKSLINNEKIIHDSQNLLLNLQSALSAKSNRKAMDELMVKAQLFKDQKISPFSFYSYLKDLALKHMPDKIANYPDLNEFVGYLTKVNSLDTTQLFNEMEDLAFEIKQRVANTDEQKDLITALRNIKFLKCFFNLKVSNEELDYYLANRESHEVGFFESFLKPTLKKYNISSFVDYNPNLIDLHLEELEDFYKTVKERDVAMIKNAAREIARRNVKVAALVAGGFHTKGITRMLRDKGWSYIVVSPYSSTEIDEENYKYLLSGKRKPISELIEELDGAR
;
A
#
# COMPACT_ATOMS: atom_id res chain seq x y z
N MET A 1 -48.36 -35.24 8.00
CA MET A 1 -49.09 -34.72 6.82
C MET A 1 -48.73 -33.25 6.68
N TYR A 2 -48.02 -32.93 5.59
CA TYR A 2 -47.96 -31.64 4.90
C TYR A 2 -48.54 -30.41 5.62
N LEU A 3 -47.67 -29.55 6.17
CA LEU A 3 -47.79 -28.07 6.27
C LEU A 3 -47.03 -27.57 7.52
N GLU A 4 -45.70 -27.51 7.47
CA GLU A 4 -44.97 -26.61 8.40
C GLU A 4 -43.56 -26.22 7.93
N ASN A 5 -43.00 -26.88 6.90
CA ASN A 5 -41.63 -26.63 6.45
C ASN A 5 -41.51 -25.73 5.21
N ARG A 6 -42.37 -24.70 5.08
CA ARG A 6 -42.38 -23.78 3.92
C ARG A 6 -42.02 -22.32 4.24
N ASN A 7 -41.95 -21.93 5.52
CA ASN A 7 -41.67 -20.54 5.91
C ASN A 7 -40.21 -20.28 6.33
N ILE A 8 -39.40 -21.30 6.65
CA ILE A 8 -37.97 -21.09 6.99
C ILE A 8 -37.10 -20.86 5.73
N ARG A 9 -37.49 -21.46 4.58
CA ARG A 9 -36.79 -21.26 3.29
C ARG A 9 -37.10 -19.91 2.61
N LYS A 10 -38.17 -19.22 2.99
CA LYS A 10 -38.52 -17.91 2.40
C LYS A 10 -37.93 -16.73 3.18
N VAL A 11 -37.76 -16.87 4.50
CA VAL A 11 -37.17 -15.81 5.34
C VAL A 11 -35.64 -15.77 5.21
N ALA A 12 -34.98 -16.92 5.00
CA ALA A 12 -33.54 -16.97 4.74
C ALA A 12 -33.15 -16.34 3.38
N SER A 13 -33.96 -16.53 2.33
CA SER A 13 -33.68 -15.98 1.00
C SER A 13 -33.91 -14.47 0.89
N ILE A 14 -34.85 -13.92 1.66
CA ILE A 14 -35.17 -12.49 1.65
C ILE A 14 -34.15 -11.67 2.47
N ILE A 15 -33.59 -12.23 3.55
CA ILE A 15 -32.56 -11.58 4.38
C ILE A 15 -31.17 -11.56 3.69
N ILE A 16 -30.95 -12.45 2.71
CA ILE A 16 -29.74 -12.47 1.86
C ILE A 16 -29.91 -11.51 0.67
N LEU A 17 -31.13 -11.39 0.13
CA LEU A 17 -31.45 -10.47 -0.96
C LEU A 17 -31.34 -8.99 -0.55
N ILE A 18 -31.84 -8.63 0.64
CA ILE A 18 -31.79 -7.25 1.16
C ILE A 18 -30.37 -6.83 1.56
N ALA A 19 -29.54 -7.79 1.96
CA ALA A 19 -28.18 -7.54 2.34
C ALA A 19 -27.23 -7.25 1.16
N PHE A 20 -27.48 -7.89 0.02
CA PHE A 20 -26.67 -7.71 -1.19
C PHE A 20 -27.01 -6.42 -1.96
N ILE A 21 -28.26 -5.95 -1.86
CA ILE A 21 -28.69 -4.67 -2.45
C ILE A 21 -28.08 -3.49 -1.67
N PHE A 22 -27.85 -3.64 -0.36
CA PHE A 22 -27.22 -2.60 0.46
C PHE A 22 -25.69 -2.57 0.33
N THR A 23 -25.01 -3.71 0.12
CA THR A 23 -23.57 -3.71 -0.11
C THR A 23 -23.21 -3.01 -1.42
N ASN A 24 -23.99 -3.16 -2.50
CA ASN A 24 -23.61 -2.57 -3.81
C ASN A 24 -24.19 -1.18 -4.10
N THR A 25 -25.04 -0.64 -3.24
CA THR A 25 -25.34 0.80 -3.26
C THR A 25 -24.31 1.61 -2.46
N THR A 26 -23.50 0.94 -1.63
CA THR A 26 -22.41 1.55 -0.84
C THR A 26 -21.00 1.17 -1.33
N TYR A 27 -20.82 0.06 -2.05
CA TYR A 27 -19.75 -0.08 -3.04
C TYR A 27 -20.10 0.81 -4.24
N ALA A 28 -20.04 2.12 -4.04
CA ALA A 28 -19.91 3.05 -5.14
C ALA A 28 -18.72 2.57 -5.99
N GLU A 29 -18.94 2.55 -7.30
CA GLU A 29 -17.91 2.36 -8.32
C GLU A 29 -16.56 2.91 -7.82
N PRO A 30 -15.44 2.19 -7.98
CA PRO A 30 -14.19 2.92 -8.16
C PRO A 30 -14.43 3.71 -9.43
N SER A 31 -14.78 4.99 -9.27
CA SER A 31 -15.11 5.86 -10.37
C SER A 31 -14.00 5.73 -11.41
N ASP A 32 -14.36 5.66 -12.69
CA ASP A 32 -13.46 5.90 -13.82
C ASP A 32 -12.92 7.35 -13.85
N ARG A 33 -12.73 7.94 -12.67
CA ARG A 33 -12.18 9.26 -12.41
C ARG A 33 -11.10 9.06 -11.37
N SER A 34 -9.89 8.91 -11.89
CA SER A 34 -8.63 8.65 -11.23
C SER A 34 -8.59 7.40 -10.34
N PHE A 35 -7.63 6.53 -10.63
CA PHE A 35 -6.99 5.71 -9.60
C PHE A 35 -6.34 6.58 -8.47
N PHE A 36 -6.41 7.91 -8.62
CA PHE A 36 -5.77 9.00 -7.87
C PHE A 36 -6.69 10.25 -7.74
N LYS A 37 -7.80 10.22 -6.98
CA LYS A 37 -8.47 11.45 -6.48
C LYS A 37 -9.14 11.12 -5.14
N ASN A 38 -8.73 11.70 -4.02
CA ASN A 38 -8.83 13.10 -3.58
C ASN A 38 -10.22 13.69 -3.78
N LYS A 39 -11.06 13.55 -2.73
CA LYS A 39 -12.29 14.32 -2.55
C LYS A 39 -12.25 14.95 -1.17
N LYS A 40 -12.40 16.28 -1.10
CA LYS A 40 -12.70 16.98 0.17
C LYS A 40 -13.95 16.34 0.79
N VAL A 41 -13.82 15.87 2.02
CA VAL A 41 -14.91 15.29 2.81
C VAL A 41 -15.90 16.39 3.19
N ASP A 42 -17.18 16.12 2.95
CA ASP A 42 -18.31 16.95 3.41
C ASP A 42 -18.66 16.57 4.85
N TYR A 43 -18.13 17.33 5.81
CA TYR A 43 -18.22 17.06 7.24
C TYR A 43 -19.65 17.12 7.79
N GLU A 44 -20.57 17.86 7.16
CA GLU A 44 -21.97 17.93 7.60
C GLU A 44 -22.74 16.63 7.30
N LYS A 45 -22.35 15.91 6.24
CA LYS A 45 -23.01 14.66 5.86
C LYS A 45 -22.65 13.49 6.78
N LEU A 46 -21.44 13.49 7.34
CA LEU A 46 -20.93 12.48 8.28
C LEU A 46 -21.45 12.65 9.71
N SER A 47 -21.66 13.89 10.17
CA SER A 47 -22.26 14.15 11.49
C SER A 47 -23.73 13.70 11.51
N THR A 48 -24.48 14.03 10.45
CA THR A 48 -25.91 13.70 10.33
C THR A 48 -26.16 12.18 10.19
N GLN A 49 -25.23 11.44 9.58
CA GLN A 49 -25.29 9.97 9.53
C GLN A 49 -24.97 9.30 10.88
N ARG A 50 -24.05 9.86 11.68
CA ARG A 50 -23.76 9.36 13.04
C ARG A 50 -24.92 9.60 14.01
N GLU A 51 -25.60 10.74 13.91
CA GLU A 51 -26.76 11.03 14.77
C GLU A 51 -27.95 10.11 14.47
N ASN A 52 -28.21 9.81 13.19
CA ASN A 52 -29.25 8.85 12.80
C ASN A 52 -28.93 7.40 13.24
N GLN A 53 -27.64 7.00 13.21
CA GLN A 53 -27.21 5.72 13.75
C GLN A 53 -27.27 5.66 15.29
N LEU A 54 -27.03 6.78 15.99
CA LEU A 54 -27.17 6.90 17.44
C LEU A 54 -28.64 6.85 17.89
N GLN A 55 -29.57 7.42 17.10
CA GLN A 55 -31.00 7.30 17.35
C GLN A 55 -31.54 5.89 17.06
N GLN A 56 -31.06 5.21 16.00
CA GLN A 56 -31.39 3.80 15.75
C GLN A 56 -30.84 2.85 16.82
N LYS A 57 -29.70 3.16 17.45
CA LYS A 57 -29.17 2.37 18.58
C LYS A 57 -29.94 2.57 19.89
N LYS A 58 -30.62 3.72 20.07
CA LYS A 58 -31.48 3.97 21.23
C LYS A 58 -32.81 3.21 21.19
N SER A 59 -33.34 2.87 20.01
CA SER A 59 -34.60 2.11 19.89
C SER A 59 -34.43 0.59 20.05
N VAL A 60 -33.20 0.08 20.03
CA VAL A 60 -32.88 -1.36 20.21
C VAL A 60 -32.58 -1.70 21.68
N LEU A 61 -32.53 -0.70 22.57
CA LEU A 61 -32.33 -0.87 24.02
C LEU A 61 -33.60 -1.27 24.79
N GLN A 62 -34.67 -1.68 24.11
CA GLN A 62 -35.89 -2.24 24.72
C GLN A 62 -36.06 -3.74 24.39
N GLY A 63 -35.05 -4.53 24.73
CA GLY A 63 -35.16 -5.95 25.09
C GLY A 63 -35.78 -6.93 24.08
N GLU A 64 -34.92 -7.80 23.54
CA GLU A 64 -35.10 -9.26 23.31
C GLU A 64 -34.33 -9.73 22.07
N ASP A 65 -32.99 -9.88 22.17
CA ASP A 65 -32.20 -10.89 21.41
C ASP A 65 -30.67 -10.83 21.69
N ALA A 66 -30.25 -10.24 22.82
CA ALA A 66 -28.82 -10.04 23.11
C ALA A 66 -28.05 -11.36 23.25
N SER A 67 -28.60 -12.38 23.92
CA SER A 67 -27.88 -13.63 24.18
C SER A 67 -27.69 -14.50 22.93
N LYS A 68 -28.67 -14.57 22.02
CA LYS A 68 -28.55 -15.31 20.75
C LYS A 68 -27.60 -14.63 19.75
N LYS A 69 -27.56 -13.29 19.73
CA LYS A 69 -26.57 -12.53 18.93
C LYS A 69 -25.16 -12.73 19.47
N GLU A 70 -24.99 -12.73 20.79
CA GLU A 70 -23.69 -12.88 21.44
C GLU A 70 -23.14 -14.31 21.32
N GLU A 71 -24.01 -15.33 21.35
CA GLU A 71 -23.64 -16.72 21.12
C GLU A 71 -23.30 -17.01 19.64
N ARG A 72 -24.01 -16.37 18.69
CA ARG A 72 -23.66 -16.38 17.25
C ARG A 72 -22.37 -15.61 16.97
N LYS A 73 -22.14 -14.48 17.63
CA LYS A 73 -20.90 -13.68 17.55
C LYS A 73 -19.71 -14.46 18.11
N LYS A 74 -19.88 -15.12 19.26
CA LYS A 74 -18.86 -16.03 19.84
C LYS A 74 -18.59 -17.24 18.95
N LYS A 75 -19.61 -17.84 18.30
CA LYS A 75 -19.41 -18.91 17.30
C LYS A 75 -18.70 -18.42 16.04
N ALA A 76 -19.03 -17.23 15.53
CA ALA A 76 -18.36 -16.64 14.38
C ALA A 76 -16.89 -16.31 14.67
N VAL A 77 -16.59 -15.77 15.86
CA VAL A 77 -15.21 -15.53 16.35
C VAL A 77 -14.43 -16.84 16.52
N ARG A 78 -15.05 -17.89 17.08
CA ARG A 78 -14.40 -19.21 17.22
C ARG A 78 -14.13 -19.90 15.88
N VAL A 79 -14.94 -19.61 14.86
CA VAL A 79 -14.75 -20.13 13.49
C VAL A 79 -13.68 -19.32 12.76
N LEU A 80 -13.62 -18.00 12.93
CA LEU A 80 -12.53 -17.12 12.45
C LEU A 80 -11.16 -17.59 12.96
N GLN A 81 -11.07 -17.99 14.24
CA GLN A 81 -9.84 -18.50 14.85
C GLN A 81 -9.37 -19.87 14.29
N SER A 82 -10.23 -20.60 13.58
CA SER A 82 -9.94 -22.00 13.19
C SER A 82 -9.46 -22.19 11.74
N HIS A 83 -9.57 -21.19 10.87
CA HIS A 83 -9.29 -21.37 9.43
C HIS A 83 -8.76 -20.09 8.73
N ILE A 84 -7.72 -19.44 9.26
CA ILE A 84 -6.83 -18.61 8.42
C ILE A 84 -5.88 -19.57 7.68
N GLN A 85 -6.44 -20.39 6.78
CA GLN A 85 -5.67 -21.24 5.87
C GLN A 85 -5.39 -20.54 4.52
N ASP A 86 -6.01 -19.38 4.30
CA ASP A 86 -5.88 -18.60 3.06
C ASP A 86 -5.79 -17.11 3.40
N LEU A 87 -4.62 -16.51 3.14
CA LEU A 87 -4.31 -15.11 3.43
C LEU A 87 -5.15 -14.12 2.61
N SER A 88 -5.78 -14.55 1.52
CA SER A 88 -6.69 -13.71 0.74
C SER A 88 -7.95 -13.29 1.53
N GLN A 89 -8.12 -13.84 2.74
CA GLN A 89 -9.22 -13.53 3.64
C GLN A 89 -9.01 -12.27 4.48
N ILE A 90 -7.80 -11.72 4.57
CA ILE A 90 -7.63 -10.43 5.25
C ILE A 90 -8.17 -9.33 4.33
N HIS A 91 -9.30 -8.77 4.71
CA HIS A 91 -9.88 -7.60 4.05
C HIS A 91 -9.50 -6.32 4.77
N ILE A 92 -8.85 -5.44 4.02
CA ILE A 92 -8.67 -4.04 4.37
C ILE A 92 -9.63 -3.23 3.49
N PRO A 93 -10.55 -2.45 4.11
CA PRO A 93 -11.41 -1.53 3.37
C PRO A 93 -10.57 -0.53 2.55
N SER A 94 -10.97 -0.28 1.30
CA SER A 94 -10.21 0.54 0.36
C SER A 94 -10.03 1.99 0.82
N GLU A 95 -10.95 2.49 1.65
CA GLU A 95 -10.89 3.81 2.27
C GLU A 95 -9.82 3.92 3.37
N LEU A 96 -9.39 2.79 3.94
CA LEU A 96 -8.34 2.74 4.96
C LEU A 96 -6.98 2.38 4.37
N GLY A 97 -6.94 1.57 3.33
CA GLY A 97 -5.69 1.15 2.70
C GLY A 97 -5.87 0.05 1.69
N ARG A 98 -4.74 -0.46 1.20
CA ARG A 98 -4.71 -1.50 0.18
C ARG A 98 -3.69 -2.56 0.51
N VAL A 99 -4.06 -3.82 0.25
CA VAL A 99 -3.08 -4.92 0.21
C VAL A 99 -2.28 -4.78 -1.08
N THR A 100 -0.97 -4.67 -0.97
CA THR A 100 -0.03 -4.51 -2.09
C THR A 100 0.70 -5.80 -2.44
N GLU A 101 0.84 -6.72 -1.49
CA GLU A 101 1.50 -8.01 -1.71
C GLU A 101 0.93 -9.09 -0.77
N VAL A 102 0.88 -10.34 -1.24
CA VAL A 102 0.47 -11.51 -0.44
C VAL A 102 1.41 -12.67 -0.71
N TYR A 103 1.93 -13.30 0.34
CA TYR A 103 2.70 -14.53 0.26
C TYR A 103 2.23 -15.53 1.30
N GLN A 104 1.73 -16.68 0.83
CA GLN A 104 1.34 -17.82 1.67
C GLN A 104 2.49 -18.82 1.75
N SER A 105 2.97 -19.08 2.96
CA SER A 105 3.93 -20.15 3.20
C SER A 105 3.31 -21.52 2.87
N PRO A 106 4.08 -22.42 2.23
CA PRO A 106 3.65 -23.81 2.04
C PRO A 106 3.65 -24.62 3.35
N THR A 107 4.24 -24.08 4.43
CA THR A 107 4.29 -24.74 5.74
C THR A 107 2.99 -24.50 6.49
N GLU A 108 2.28 -25.58 6.82
CA GLU A 108 1.03 -25.49 7.59
C GLU A 108 1.29 -24.91 8.98
N GLY A 109 0.48 -23.92 9.38
CA GLY A 109 0.56 -23.28 10.70
C GLY A 109 1.71 -22.29 10.89
N ALA A 110 2.41 -21.91 9.80
CA ALA A 110 3.40 -20.83 9.81
C ALA A 110 2.78 -19.52 10.33
N PRO A 111 3.54 -18.70 11.09
CA PRO A 111 3.09 -17.38 11.51
C PRO A 111 2.72 -16.50 10.31
N LEU A 112 1.74 -15.62 10.52
CA LEU A 112 1.35 -14.56 9.60
C LEU A 112 1.85 -13.22 10.12
N VAL A 113 2.63 -12.52 9.29
CA VAL A 113 3.02 -11.13 9.53
C VAL A 113 2.24 -10.21 8.59
N VAL A 114 1.47 -9.28 9.16
CA VAL A 114 0.84 -8.18 8.42
C VAL A 114 1.82 -7.01 8.43
N HIS A 115 2.60 -6.86 7.37
CA HIS A 115 3.52 -5.73 7.25
C HIS A 115 2.74 -4.49 6.79
N ILE A 116 2.68 -3.46 7.62
CA ILE A 116 2.02 -2.20 7.30
C ILE A 116 3.10 -1.17 6.96
N GLN A 117 2.93 -0.49 5.82
CA GLN A 117 3.86 0.53 5.32
C GLN A 117 3.54 1.88 5.97
N ASP A 118 4.31 2.22 6.99
CA ASP A 118 4.12 3.46 7.74
C ASP A 118 4.39 4.69 6.86
N LEU A 119 3.49 5.69 6.92
CA LEU A 119 3.63 6.99 6.25
C LEU A 119 4.18 8.08 7.19
N HIS A 120 4.60 7.71 8.40
CA HIS A 120 5.29 8.57 9.36
C HIS A 120 4.50 9.85 9.68
N THR A 121 5.00 11.03 9.28
CA THR A 121 4.42 12.34 9.61
C THR A 121 3.14 12.69 8.85
N ASN A 122 2.45 11.69 8.28
CA ASN A 122 1.18 11.84 7.58
C ASN A 122 0.00 11.46 8.50
N PRO A 123 -0.76 12.44 9.05
CA PRO A 123 -1.77 12.13 10.05
C PRO A 123 -2.92 11.27 9.52
N GLU A 124 -3.36 11.49 8.28
CA GLU A 124 -4.42 10.66 7.66
C GLU A 124 -3.97 9.20 7.56
N GLY A 125 -2.74 8.97 7.10
CA GLY A 125 -2.10 7.66 7.05
C GLY A 125 -2.03 7.00 8.43
N GLN A 126 -1.58 7.72 9.46
CA GLN A 126 -1.52 7.22 10.84
C GLN A 126 -2.90 6.80 11.38
N PHE A 127 -3.95 7.61 11.17
CA PHE A 127 -5.29 7.26 11.65
C PHE A 127 -5.91 6.09 10.88
N ASN A 128 -5.62 5.99 9.58
CA ASN A 128 -6.04 4.86 8.75
C ASN A 128 -5.29 3.58 9.14
N GLU A 129 -3.99 3.67 9.42
CA GLU A 129 -3.20 2.58 9.97
C GLU A 129 -3.74 2.11 11.33
N ALA A 130 -4.06 3.01 12.24
CA ALA A 130 -4.67 2.66 13.52
C ALA A 130 -6.02 1.94 13.33
N SER A 131 -6.78 2.33 12.29
CA SER A 131 -8.03 1.65 11.93
C SER A 131 -7.80 0.27 11.32
N ILE A 132 -6.73 0.09 10.55
CA ILE A 132 -6.27 -1.22 10.05
C ILE A 132 -5.86 -2.13 11.22
N LEU A 133 -5.04 -1.64 12.14
CA LEU A 133 -4.66 -2.37 13.36
C LEU A 133 -5.90 -2.77 14.17
N GLU A 134 -6.89 -1.88 14.29
CA GLU A 134 -8.16 -2.19 14.96
C GLU A 134 -8.90 -3.38 14.31
N ILE A 135 -8.93 -3.43 12.97
CA ILE A 135 -9.52 -4.53 12.21
C ILE A 135 -8.74 -5.82 12.48
N LEU A 136 -7.41 -5.77 12.43
CA LEU A 136 -6.54 -6.94 12.68
C LEU A 136 -6.73 -7.51 14.09
N ILE A 137 -6.86 -6.66 15.11
CA ILE A 137 -7.14 -7.07 16.49
C ILE A 137 -8.51 -7.74 16.59
N LYS A 138 -9.56 -7.09 16.08
CA LYS A 138 -10.96 -7.53 16.28
C LYS A 138 -11.34 -8.75 15.46
N ASP A 139 -10.88 -8.80 14.21
CA ASP A 139 -11.39 -9.75 13.22
C ASP A 139 -10.41 -10.88 12.91
N TYR A 140 -9.11 -10.69 13.21
CA TYR A 140 -8.05 -11.64 12.85
C TYR A 140 -7.19 -12.10 14.02
N ASP A 141 -7.59 -11.81 15.27
CA ASP A 141 -6.92 -12.25 16.50
C ASP A 141 -5.44 -11.84 16.55
N MET A 142 -5.11 -10.68 15.97
CA MET A 142 -3.78 -10.09 16.08
C MET A 142 -3.54 -9.63 17.53
N ASN A 143 -2.40 -10.02 18.09
CA ASN A 143 -2.08 -9.77 19.50
C ASN A 143 -0.62 -9.32 19.74
N LEU A 144 0.07 -8.87 18.70
CA LEU A 144 1.38 -8.25 18.77
C LEU A 144 1.53 -7.24 17.63
N VAL A 145 2.04 -6.06 17.95
CA VAL A 145 2.54 -5.09 16.98
C VAL A 145 4.05 -4.96 17.16
N CYS A 146 4.79 -5.17 16.07
CA CYS A 146 6.22 -4.92 15.98
C CYS A 146 6.44 -3.54 15.34
N SER A 147 7.12 -2.63 16.03
CA SER A 147 7.17 -1.20 15.69
C SER A 147 8.61 -0.74 15.36
N GLU A 148 8.79 -0.14 14.19
CA GLU A 148 10.02 0.58 13.80
C GLU A 148 10.26 1.79 14.72
N GLY A 149 11.53 2.14 14.95
CA GLY A 149 11.90 3.34 15.70
C GLY A 149 11.94 3.18 17.23
N ALA A 150 11.59 2.00 17.75
CA ALA A 150 11.71 1.65 19.16
C ALA A 150 12.54 0.36 19.38
N GLU A 151 13.09 0.19 20.58
CA GLU A 151 13.76 -1.05 21.03
C GLU A 151 13.07 -1.57 22.30
N GLY A 152 12.60 -2.82 22.29
CA GLY A 152 12.02 -3.45 23.47
C GLY A 152 10.53 -3.16 23.66
N GLU A 153 10.05 -3.19 24.90
CA GLU A 153 8.63 -2.92 25.19
C GLU A 153 8.30 -1.43 25.01
N VAL A 154 7.26 -1.13 24.23
CA VAL A 154 6.72 0.24 24.09
C VAL A 154 5.59 0.42 25.09
N ASP A 155 5.88 1.12 26.19
CA ASP A 155 4.96 1.31 27.30
C ASP A 155 4.16 2.62 27.17
N THR A 156 2.87 2.51 26.84
CA THR A 156 1.94 3.63 26.77
C THR A 156 1.17 3.88 28.08
N SER A 157 1.40 3.08 29.13
CA SER A 157 0.58 3.05 30.35
C SER A 157 0.52 4.38 31.08
N SER A 158 1.56 5.20 30.97
CA SER A 158 1.61 6.56 31.53
C SER A 158 0.50 7.47 31.00
N VAL A 159 0.03 7.24 29.78
CA VAL A 159 -1.06 8.00 29.13
C VAL A 159 -2.34 7.16 29.07
N SER A 160 -2.24 5.88 28.68
CA SER A 160 -3.39 5.00 28.48
C SER A 160 -4.18 4.72 29.77
N SER A 161 -3.52 4.80 30.94
CA SER A 161 -4.16 4.63 32.26
C SER A 161 -4.89 5.89 32.76
N PHE A 162 -4.76 7.04 32.09
CA PHE A 162 -5.44 8.26 32.51
C PHE A 162 -6.96 8.08 32.42
N PRO A 163 -7.77 8.41 33.43
CA PRO A 163 -9.17 7.96 33.50
C PRO A 163 -10.10 8.59 32.45
N ASP A 164 -9.80 9.81 31.97
CA ASP A 164 -10.66 10.51 31.03
C ASP A 164 -10.34 10.15 29.58
N ALA A 165 -11.25 9.41 28.93
CA ALA A 165 -11.07 8.94 27.56
C ALA A 165 -11.04 10.07 26.52
N GLU A 166 -11.78 11.15 26.73
CA GLU A 166 -11.83 12.27 25.80
C GLU A 166 -10.50 13.04 25.84
N VAL A 167 -9.94 13.24 27.03
CA VAL A 167 -8.61 13.84 27.20
C VAL A 167 -7.53 12.98 26.56
N ARG A 168 -7.53 11.66 26.81
CA ARG A 168 -6.57 10.74 26.16
C ARG A 168 -6.62 10.84 24.65
N GLU A 169 -7.82 10.82 24.06
CA GLU A 169 -7.98 10.89 22.60
C GLU A 169 -7.52 12.24 22.04
N LYS A 170 -7.85 13.36 22.69
CA LYS A 170 -7.39 14.70 22.26
C LYS A 170 -5.87 14.82 22.32
N THR A 171 -5.26 14.38 23.42
CA THR A 171 -3.80 14.42 23.58
C THR A 171 -3.11 13.52 22.56
N ALA A 172 -3.58 12.28 22.37
CA ALA A 172 -2.98 11.37 21.39
C ALA A 172 -3.10 11.92 19.95
N LYS A 173 -4.25 12.51 19.58
CA LYS A 173 -4.43 13.15 18.27
C LYS A 173 -3.46 14.30 18.03
N LEU A 174 -3.20 15.12 19.05
CA LEU A 174 -2.22 16.21 18.96
C LEU A 174 -0.84 15.67 18.57
N PHE A 175 -0.37 14.63 19.26
CA PHE A 175 0.95 14.07 18.99
C PHE A 175 1.01 13.34 17.64
N VAL A 176 -0.05 12.63 17.22
CA VAL A 176 -0.14 12.06 15.85
C VAL A 176 -0.06 13.16 14.79
N ASN A 177 -0.81 14.24 14.96
CA ASN A 177 -0.79 15.37 14.01
C ASN A 177 0.59 16.04 13.94
N SER A 178 1.34 16.06 15.03
CA SER A 178 2.71 16.56 15.07
C SER A 178 3.76 15.57 14.53
N GLY A 179 3.38 14.32 14.27
CA GLY A 179 4.29 13.24 13.86
C GLY A 179 5.12 12.62 15.00
N GLU A 180 4.86 12.98 16.25
CA GLU A 180 5.61 12.50 17.42
C GLU A 180 5.07 11.18 18.00
N LEU A 181 3.89 10.73 17.59
CA LEU A 181 3.23 9.52 18.09
C LEU A 181 2.69 8.68 16.93
N THR A 182 2.94 7.37 16.98
CA THR A 182 2.60 6.44 15.89
C THR A 182 1.19 5.85 16.01
N ALA A 183 0.70 5.23 14.95
CA ALA A 183 -0.62 4.61 14.88
C ALA A 183 -0.85 3.55 15.97
N GLU A 184 0.15 2.71 16.22
CA GLU A 184 0.10 1.66 17.24
C GLU A 184 0.11 2.23 18.66
N GLU A 185 0.85 3.31 18.92
CA GLU A 185 0.78 4.03 20.19
C GLU A 185 -0.60 4.68 20.36
N TYR A 186 -1.15 5.28 19.29
CA TYR A 186 -2.44 5.95 19.30
C TYR A 186 -3.56 4.97 19.66
N ILE A 187 -3.59 3.80 19.01
CA ILE A 187 -4.62 2.80 19.26
C ILE A 187 -4.49 2.16 20.64
N SER A 188 -3.25 2.00 21.14
CA SER A 188 -2.98 1.53 22.50
C SER A 188 -3.52 2.50 23.56
N ILE A 189 -3.25 3.80 23.40
CA ILE A 189 -3.72 4.84 24.33
C ILE A 189 -5.24 4.98 24.34
N THR A 190 -5.87 4.90 23.17
CA THR A 190 -7.28 5.28 23.02
C THR A 190 -8.25 4.11 23.17
N LYS A 191 -7.86 2.88 22.79
CA LYS A 191 -8.79 1.74 22.68
C LYS A 191 -8.27 0.44 23.28
N TYR A 192 -6.99 0.12 23.14
CA TYR A 192 -6.41 -1.17 23.53
C TYR A 192 -5.16 -1.01 24.41
N PRO A 193 -5.30 -0.56 25.67
CA PRO A 193 -4.16 -0.29 26.56
C PRO A 193 -3.28 -1.52 26.83
N ASP A 194 -3.84 -2.72 26.71
CA ASP A 194 -3.13 -3.99 26.90
C ASP A 194 -2.54 -4.56 25.59
N LEU A 195 -2.64 -3.84 24.46
CA LEU A 195 -2.06 -4.27 23.18
C LEU A 195 -0.54 -4.35 23.31
N PRO A 196 0.09 -5.52 23.12
CA PRO A 196 1.54 -5.62 23.15
C PRO A 196 2.16 -4.93 21.93
N ILE A 197 2.97 -3.90 22.20
CA ILE A 197 3.79 -3.24 21.20
C ILE A 197 5.26 -3.49 21.54
N TRP A 198 6.00 -3.96 20.55
CA TRP A 198 7.41 -4.30 20.70
C TRP A 198 8.25 -3.60 19.65
N GLY A 199 9.14 -2.73 20.10
CA GLY A 199 10.15 -2.09 19.29
C GLY A 199 11.15 -3.10 18.73
N ILE A 200 11.39 -3.02 17.42
CA ILE A 200 12.22 -3.98 16.68
C ILE A 200 13.58 -3.45 16.23
N GLU A 201 13.95 -2.22 16.57
CA GLU A 201 15.25 -1.65 16.24
C GLU A 201 16.42 -2.33 16.97
N ASP A 202 17.61 -2.15 16.41
CA ASP A 202 18.86 -2.23 17.15
C ASP A 202 19.35 -0.80 17.40
N LYS A 203 19.52 -0.43 18.68
CA LYS A 203 19.84 0.93 19.08
C LYS A 203 21.09 1.48 18.40
N ASP A 204 22.16 0.70 18.31
CA ASP A 204 23.44 1.17 17.79
C ASP A 204 23.36 1.38 16.27
N VAL A 205 22.71 0.46 15.55
CA VAL A 205 22.48 0.60 14.11
C VAL A 205 21.55 1.78 13.80
N TYR A 206 20.50 1.97 14.59
CA TYR A 206 19.58 3.11 14.46
C TYR A 206 20.29 4.45 14.65
N PHE A 207 21.09 4.60 15.71
CA PHE A 207 21.83 5.84 15.94
C PHE A 207 22.92 6.09 14.90
N LYS A 208 23.59 5.04 14.39
CA LYS A 208 24.49 5.15 13.24
C LYS A 208 23.74 5.73 12.02
N ASN A 209 22.53 5.25 11.74
CA ASN A 209 21.72 5.74 10.62
C ASN A 209 21.36 7.24 10.79
N ILE A 210 21.04 7.68 12.01
CA ILE A 210 20.81 9.11 12.32
C ILE A 210 22.08 9.95 12.13
N ILE A 211 23.25 9.44 12.51
CA ILE A 211 24.53 10.14 12.30
C ILE A 211 24.80 10.33 10.81
N ASP A 212 24.62 9.27 10.02
CA ASP A 212 24.77 9.28 8.56
C ASP A 212 23.77 10.26 7.93
N PHE A 213 22.50 10.21 8.34
CA PHE A 213 21.46 11.15 7.91
C PHE A 213 21.87 12.62 8.16
N ASN A 214 22.29 12.94 9.38
CA ASN A 214 22.69 14.30 9.75
C ASN A 214 23.94 14.77 9.01
N LYS A 215 24.83 13.85 8.64
CA LYS A 215 25.99 14.15 7.80
C LYS A 215 25.54 14.55 6.39
N ILE A 216 24.65 13.78 5.78
CA ILE A 216 24.07 14.04 4.45
C ILE A 216 23.36 15.39 4.40
N MET A 217 22.55 15.70 5.42
CA MET A 217 21.82 16.98 5.47
C MET A 217 22.74 18.21 5.52
N LYS A 218 24.01 18.08 5.96
CA LYS A 218 24.95 19.20 5.98
C LYS A 218 25.50 19.57 4.60
N TYR A 219 25.82 18.58 3.77
CA TYR A 219 26.42 18.83 2.45
C TYR A 219 25.39 18.85 1.31
N SER A 220 24.21 18.22 1.49
CA SER A 220 23.18 18.15 0.44
C SER A 220 22.83 19.51 -0.18
N PRO A 221 22.69 20.64 0.57
CA PRO A 221 22.43 21.94 -0.04
C PRO A 221 23.50 22.38 -1.05
N GLN A 222 24.78 22.04 -0.83
CA GLN A 222 25.86 22.35 -1.76
C GLN A 222 25.76 21.47 -3.01
N SER A 223 25.48 20.18 -2.84
CA SER A 223 25.25 19.24 -3.95
C SER A 223 24.06 19.63 -4.83
N GLN A 224 22.99 20.19 -4.22
CA GLN A 224 21.83 20.70 -4.98
C GLN A 224 22.20 21.85 -5.93
N VAL A 225 23.29 22.58 -5.69
CA VAL A 225 23.77 23.63 -6.62
C VAL A 225 24.21 23.01 -7.94
N PHE A 226 25.05 21.96 -7.91
CA PHE A 226 25.42 21.24 -9.13
C PHE A 226 24.20 20.61 -9.80
N ILE A 227 23.37 19.90 -9.02
CA ILE A 227 22.20 19.17 -9.54
C ILE A 227 21.25 20.13 -10.27
N SER A 228 20.97 21.30 -9.69
CA SER A 228 20.10 22.30 -10.30
C SER A 228 20.71 22.92 -11.57
N GLN A 229 21.99 23.28 -11.54
CA GLN A 229 22.69 23.85 -12.71
C GLN A 229 22.78 22.86 -13.87
N ALA A 230 23.17 21.62 -13.58
CA ALA A 230 23.26 20.55 -14.58
C ALA A 230 21.88 20.23 -15.16
N LYS A 231 20.84 20.13 -14.31
CA LYS A 231 19.46 19.95 -14.77
C LYS A 231 19.05 21.09 -15.71
N GLU A 232 19.24 22.34 -15.33
CA GLU A 232 18.89 23.49 -16.18
C GLU A 232 19.61 23.45 -17.54
N ALA A 233 20.89 23.09 -17.55
CA ALA A 233 21.66 22.93 -18.78
C ALA A 233 21.12 21.80 -19.67
N LEU A 234 20.76 20.65 -19.08
CA LEU A 234 20.16 19.52 -19.79
C LEU A 234 18.78 19.86 -20.37
N GLU A 235 17.93 20.58 -19.62
CA GLU A 235 16.63 21.05 -20.11
C GLU A 235 16.75 21.99 -21.31
N LYS A 236 17.72 22.92 -21.29
CA LYS A 236 18.00 23.78 -22.45
C LYS A 236 18.47 22.97 -23.67
N LEU A 237 19.22 21.90 -23.44
CA LEU A 237 19.69 21.00 -24.49
C LEU A 237 18.58 20.16 -25.12
N LYS A 238 17.55 19.73 -24.35
CA LYS A 238 16.40 18.99 -24.89
C LYS A 238 15.84 19.65 -26.15
N GLN A 239 15.59 20.95 -26.08
CA GLN A 239 15.01 21.74 -27.18
C GLN A 239 15.86 21.83 -28.45
N LYS A 240 17.16 21.48 -28.37
CA LYS A 240 18.10 21.51 -29.51
C LYS A 240 18.53 20.13 -29.99
N VAL A 241 18.58 19.16 -29.08
CA VAL A 241 19.12 17.81 -29.33
C VAL A 241 18.01 16.83 -29.66
N TYR A 242 16.86 16.91 -28.98
CA TYR A 242 15.76 15.98 -29.19
C TYR A 242 15.10 16.18 -30.55
N THR A 243 14.67 15.07 -31.14
CA THR A 243 13.74 15.11 -32.26
C THR A 243 12.35 15.51 -31.76
N ARG A 244 11.44 15.84 -32.68
CA ARG A 244 10.04 16.11 -32.32
C ARG A 244 9.37 14.92 -31.62
N GLU A 245 9.72 13.69 -32.00
CA GLU A 245 9.18 12.47 -31.38
C GLU A 245 9.70 12.28 -29.95
N LEU A 246 10.98 12.57 -29.69
CA LEU A 246 11.53 12.56 -28.33
C LEU A 246 10.93 13.65 -27.45
N LEU A 247 10.69 14.85 -28.00
CA LEU A 247 10.02 15.93 -27.27
C LEU A 247 8.58 15.55 -26.92
N ASP A 248 7.82 14.93 -27.83
CA ASP A 248 6.44 14.47 -27.56
C ASP A 248 6.41 13.41 -26.44
N LEU A 249 7.34 12.45 -26.46
CA LEU A 249 7.51 11.47 -25.38
C LEU A 249 7.83 12.11 -24.04
N ASP A 250 8.74 13.07 -24.03
CA ASP A 250 9.17 13.80 -22.83
C ASP A 250 8.03 14.65 -22.26
N GLU A 251 7.29 15.38 -23.10
CA GLU A 251 6.12 16.18 -22.71
C GLU A 251 5.00 15.29 -22.14
N LYS A 252 4.78 14.10 -22.69
CA LYS A 252 3.79 13.14 -22.18
C LYS A 252 4.19 12.56 -20.82
N GLU A 253 5.47 12.25 -20.63
CA GLU A 253 6.00 11.82 -19.33
C GLU A 253 5.89 12.94 -18.29
N GLU A 254 6.31 14.17 -18.61
CA GLU A 254 6.15 15.32 -17.71
C GLU A 254 4.67 15.61 -17.40
N ALA A 255 3.78 15.46 -18.38
CA ALA A 255 2.35 15.62 -18.14
C ALA A 255 1.81 14.55 -17.19
N TYR A 256 2.32 13.32 -17.25
CA TYR A 256 1.94 12.25 -16.34
C TYR A 256 2.50 12.48 -14.93
N GLU A 257 3.80 12.79 -14.81
CA GLU A 257 4.46 13.08 -13.53
C GLU A 257 3.82 14.27 -12.79
N ASN A 258 3.35 15.27 -13.54
CA ASN A 258 2.67 16.45 -12.98
C ASN A 258 1.14 16.26 -12.89
N GLU A 259 0.63 15.03 -13.00
CA GLU A 259 -0.79 14.68 -12.85
C GLU A 259 -1.74 15.42 -13.82
N LYS A 260 -1.24 15.85 -14.98
CA LYS A 260 -2.03 16.53 -16.02
C LYS A 260 -2.76 15.56 -16.94
N ILE A 261 -2.28 14.32 -17.03
CA ILE A 261 -2.93 13.22 -17.75
C ILE A 261 -3.11 12.02 -16.84
N GLU A 262 -4.15 11.24 -17.10
CA GLU A 262 -4.46 10.05 -16.31
C GLU A 262 -3.56 8.87 -16.71
N THR A 263 -3.43 7.90 -15.80
CA THR A 263 -2.60 6.69 -16.02
C THR A 263 -3.02 5.91 -17.27
N ASP A 264 -4.32 5.88 -17.58
CA ASP A 264 -4.82 5.16 -18.75
C ASP A 264 -4.35 5.79 -20.06
N GLU A 265 -4.30 7.11 -20.13
CA GLU A 265 -3.80 7.86 -21.29
C GLU A 265 -2.30 7.61 -21.49
N TYR A 266 -1.52 7.71 -20.42
CA TYR A 266 -0.07 7.52 -20.49
C TYR A 266 0.30 6.06 -20.83
N LEU A 267 -0.38 5.08 -20.25
CA LEU A 267 -0.17 3.67 -20.59
C LEU A 267 -0.51 3.35 -22.05
N LYS A 268 -1.60 3.91 -22.60
CA LYS A 268 -1.93 3.77 -24.03
C LYS A 268 -0.82 4.34 -24.90
N HIS A 269 -0.24 5.47 -24.50
CA HIS A 269 0.89 6.07 -25.19
C HIS A 269 2.11 5.13 -25.18
N LEU A 270 2.56 4.65 -24.02
CA LEU A 270 3.68 3.70 -23.91
C LEU A 270 3.42 2.38 -24.66
N ALA A 271 2.19 1.84 -24.58
CA ALA A 271 1.80 0.60 -25.25
C ALA A 271 1.92 0.69 -26.79
N SER A 272 1.67 1.87 -27.37
CA SER A 272 1.86 2.08 -28.81
C SER A 272 3.33 1.88 -29.23
N TYR A 273 4.28 2.27 -28.37
CA TYR A 273 5.71 2.08 -28.61
C TYR A 273 6.18 0.65 -28.34
N ILE A 274 5.59 -0.05 -27.37
CA ILE A 274 5.81 -1.49 -27.17
C ILE A 274 5.54 -2.23 -28.48
N GLN A 275 4.41 -1.95 -29.13
CA GLN A 275 4.04 -2.55 -30.42
C GLN A 275 4.99 -2.11 -31.54
N LYS A 276 5.28 -0.81 -31.66
CA LYS A 276 6.17 -0.24 -32.69
C LYS A 276 7.56 -0.88 -32.67
N PHE A 277 8.13 -1.10 -31.49
CA PHE A 277 9.50 -1.61 -31.33
C PHE A 277 9.58 -3.08 -30.95
N SER A 278 8.44 -3.79 -30.85
CA SER A 278 8.38 -5.19 -30.38
C SER A 278 9.12 -5.38 -29.04
N ILE A 279 8.92 -4.46 -28.10
CA ILE A 279 9.55 -4.51 -26.78
C ILE A 279 9.04 -5.77 -26.04
N PRO A 280 9.93 -6.62 -25.49
CA PRO A 280 9.51 -7.80 -24.75
C PRO A 280 8.70 -7.44 -23.50
N THR A 281 7.39 -7.69 -23.55
CA THR A 281 6.46 -7.44 -22.43
C THR A 281 6.75 -8.25 -21.18
N SER A 282 7.51 -9.34 -21.32
CA SER A 282 7.95 -10.18 -20.19
C SER A 282 8.82 -9.43 -19.16
N ARG A 283 9.47 -8.32 -19.55
CA ARG A 283 10.23 -7.45 -18.64
C ARG A 283 9.34 -6.49 -17.84
N TYR A 284 8.13 -6.22 -18.34
CA TYR A 284 7.19 -5.23 -17.80
C TYR A 284 5.87 -5.91 -17.47
N LYS A 285 5.93 -6.84 -16.52
CA LYS A 285 4.80 -7.72 -16.17
C LYS A 285 3.60 -6.92 -15.68
N ASN A 286 3.81 -5.97 -14.77
CA ASN A 286 2.75 -5.17 -14.17
C ASN A 286 2.14 -4.19 -15.17
N VAL A 287 2.95 -3.56 -16.04
CA VAL A 287 2.45 -2.73 -17.14
C VAL A 287 1.57 -3.54 -18.09
N THR A 288 2.03 -4.74 -18.47
CA THR A 288 1.29 -5.64 -19.35
C THR A 288 -0.04 -6.06 -18.72
N LEU A 289 0.01 -6.44 -17.45
CA LEU A 289 -1.15 -6.87 -16.67
C LEU A 289 -2.19 -5.74 -16.54
N LEU A 290 -1.75 -4.51 -16.26
CA LEU A 290 -2.63 -3.36 -16.17
C LEU A 290 -3.28 -3.05 -17.52
N ASN A 291 -2.50 -3.03 -18.60
CA ASN A 291 -3.02 -2.81 -19.95
C ASN A 291 -4.07 -3.87 -20.34
N GLU A 292 -3.84 -5.14 -20.02
CA GLU A 292 -4.83 -6.20 -20.24
C GLU A 292 -6.10 -6.00 -19.41
N THR A 293 -5.97 -5.66 -18.12
CA THR A 293 -7.14 -5.44 -17.24
C THR A 293 -7.98 -4.25 -17.67
N MET A 294 -7.37 -3.19 -18.19
CA MET A 294 -8.09 -2.02 -18.72
C MET A 294 -8.94 -2.38 -19.94
N LEU A 295 -8.43 -3.23 -20.84
CA LEU A 295 -9.19 -3.73 -21.99
C LEU A 295 -10.35 -4.63 -21.54
N GLN A 296 -10.09 -5.54 -20.58
CA GLN A 296 -11.11 -6.45 -20.03
C GLN A 296 -12.22 -5.70 -19.28
N LYS A 297 -11.88 -4.62 -18.54
CA LYS A 297 -12.86 -3.83 -17.77
C LYS A 297 -14.04 -3.36 -18.62
N SER A 298 -13.79 -2.98 -19.87
CA SER A 298 -14.83 -2.52 -20.81
C SER A 298 -15.87 -3.58 -21.18
N LEU A 299 -15.60 -4.85 -20.89
CA LEU A 299 -16.43 -6.01 -21.26
C LEU A 299 -17.24 -6.57 -20.08
N ILE A 300 -17.00 -6.08 -18.86
CA ILE A 300 -17.59 -6.64 -17.63
C ILE A 300 -19.01 -6.12 -17.40
N ASN A 301 -19.98 -7.03 -17.27
CA ASN A 301 -21.37 -6.70 -16.89
C ASN A 301 -21.63 -7.03 -15.41
N ASN A 302 -21.63 -6.00 -14.56
CA ASN A 302 -21.79 -6.13 -13.10
C ASN A 302 -23.14 -6.75 -12.69
N GLU A 303 -24.25 -6.39 -13.35
CA GLU A 303 -25.57 -6.94 -13.04
C GLU A 303 -25.63 -8.44 -13.29
N LYS A 304 -25.03 -8.87 -14.40
CA LYS A 304 -24.95 -10.29 -14.78
C LYS A 304 -24.09 -11.09 -13.80
N ILE A 305 -22.95 -10.54 -13.37
CA ILE A 305 -22.09 -11.17 -12.35
C ILE A 305 -22.84 -11.37 -11.04
N ILE A 306 -23.61 -10.37 -10.61
CA ILE A 306 -24.42 -10.46 -9.39
C ILE A 306 -25.43 -11.59 -9.52
N HIS A 307 -26.21 -11.59 -10.60
CA HIS A 307 -27.21 -12.62 -10.87
C HIS A 307 -26.59 -14.03 -10.95
N ASP A 308 -25.48 -14.18 -11.67
CA ASP A 308 -24.77 -15.44 -11.85
C ASP A 308 -24.20 -15.95 -10.53
N SER A 309 -23.63 -15.08 -9.70
CA SER A 309 -23.12 -15.43 -8.39
C SER A 309 -24.22 -15.89 -7.42
N GLN A 310 -25.40 -15.27 -7.47
CA GLN A 310 -26.56 -15.68 -6.67
C GLN A 310 -27.06 -17.06 -7.09
N ASN A 311 -27.19 -17.29 -8.40
CA ASN A 311 -27.58 -18.59 -8.93
C ASN A 311 -26.56 -19.67 -8.61
N LEU A 312 -25.27 -19.36 -8.71
CA LEU A 312 -24.19 -20.28 -8.34
C LEU A 312 -24.26 -20.65 -6.86
N LEU A 313 -24.46 -19.67 -5.98
CA LEU A 313 -24.62 -19.88 -4.54
C LEU A 313 -25.80 -20.81 -4.22
N LEU A 314 -26.97 -20.58 -4.84
CA LEU A 314 -28.16 -21.44 -4.66
C LEU A 314 -27.93 -22.86 -5.16
N ASN A 315 -27.26 -23.00 -6.31
CA ASN A 315 -26.92 -24.30 -6.88
C ASN A 315 -25.90 -25.06 -6.02
N LEU A 316 -24.89 -24.36 -5.49
CA LEU A 316 -23.92 -24.91 -4.54
C LEU A 316 -24.61 -25.41 -3.27
N GLN A 317 -25.49 -24.60 -2.67
CA GLN A 317 -26.27 -25.01 -1.50
C GLN A 317 -27.08 -26.28 -1.78
N SER A 318 -27.73 -26.34 -2.95
CA SER A 318 -28.52 -27.51 -3.36
C SER A 318 -27.65 -28.76 -3.53
N ALA A 319 -26.49 -28.64 -4.19
CA ALA A 319 -25.57 -29.76 -4.42
C ALA A 319 -24.91 -30.27 -3.14
N LEU A 320 -24.48 -29.37 -2.25
CA LEU A 320 -23.90 -29.72 -0.96
C LEU A 320 -24.91 -30.39 -0.04
N SER A 321 -26.17 -29.90 -0.05
CA SER A 321 -27.27 -30.53 0.69
C SER A 321 -27.55 -31.95 0.18
N ALA A 322 -27.61 -32.14 -1.14
CA ALA A 322 -27.83 -33.45 -1.74
C ALA A 322 -26.71 -34.46 -1.40
N LYS A 323 -25.46 -33.98 -1.31
CA LYS A 323 -24.30 -34.79 -0.92
C LYS A 323 -24.11 -34.91 0.61
N SER A 324 -25.01 -34.33 1.42
CA SER A 324 -24.90 -34.29 2.89
C SER A 324 -23.56 -33.75 3.43
N ASN A 325 -22.89 -32.87 2.67
CA ASN A 325 -21.59 -32.33 3.05
C ASN A 325 -21.74 -31.10 3.97
N ARG A 326 -21.96 -31.35 5.26
CA ARG A 326 -22.21 -30.29 6.26
C ARG A 326 -21.04 -29.32 6.41
N LYS A 327 -19.80 -29.82 6.42
CA LYS A 327 -18.60 -28.99 6.59
C LYS A 327 -18.51 -27.90 5.50
N ALA A 328 -18.60 -28.30 4.23
CA ALA A 328 -18.54 -27.35 3.12
C ALA A 328 -19.76 -26.40 3.08
N MET A 329 -20.93 -26.83 3.55
CA MET A 329 -22.10 -25.95 3.68
C MET A 329 -21.87 -24.86 4.74
N ASP A 330 -21.36 -25.26 5.92
CA ASP A 330 -21.06 -24.32 7.00
C ASP A 330 -20.00 -23.30 6.55
N GLU A 331 -18.94 -23.76 5.89
CA GLU A 331 -17.91 -22.89 5.29
C GLU A 331 -18.50 -21.92 4.25
N LEU A 332 -19.36 -22.39 3.35
CA LEU A 332 -20.03 -21.56 2.35
C LEU A 332 -20.88 -20.46 2.99
N MET A 333 -21.65 -20.79 4.03
CA MET A 333 -22.47 -19.82 4.75
C MET A 333 -21.62 -18.78 5.48
N VAL A 334 -20.51 -19.21 6.10
CA VAL A 334 -19.56 -18.30 6.76
C VAL A 334 -18.95 -17.34 5.75
N LYS A 335 -18.44 -17.84 4.62
CA LYS A 335 -17.85 -17.01 3.56
C LYS A 335 -18.85 -16.01 2.97
N ALA A 336 -20.08 -16.45 2.70
CA ALA A 336 -21.13 -15.55 2.21
C ALA A 336 -21.49 -14.46 3.23
N GLN A 337 -21.52 -14.80 4.52
CA GLN A 337 -21.77 -13.83 5.59
C GLN A 337 -20.60 -12.84 5.74
N LEU A 338 -19.36 -13.31 5.71
CA LEU A 338 -18.18 -12.44 5.77
C LEU A 338 -18.14 -11.47 4.58
N PHE A 339 -18.46 -11.94 3.37
CA PHE A 339 -18.49 -11.06 2.20
C PHE A 339 -19.58 -9.99 2.33
N LYS A 340 -20.78 -10.39 2.79
CA LYS A 340 -21.88 -9.48 3.10
C LYS A 340 -21.50 -8.43 4.15
N ASP A 341 -20.74 -8.84 5.17
CA ASP A 341 -20.27 -7.94 6.22
C ASP A 341 -19.01 -7.16 5.81
N GLN A 342 -18.59 -7.26 4.54
CA GLN A 342 -17.39 -6.62 3.99
C GLN A 342 -16.11 -6.98 4.77
N LYS A 343 -16.01 -8.24 5.20
CA LYS A 343 -14.86 -8.79 5.92
C LYS A 343 -13.93 -9.63 5.06
N ILE A 344 -14.33 -9.92 3.82
CA ILE A 344 -13.48 -10.55 2.80
C ILE A 344 -13.62 -9.79 1.49
N SER A 345 -12.57 -9.75 0.68
CA SER A 345 -12.59 -9.06 -0.61
C SER A 345 -13.51 -9.76 -1.62
N PRO A 346 -14.00 -9.04 -2.66
CA PRO A 346 -14.67 -9.64 -3.80
C PRO A 346 -13.85 -10.78 -4.43
N PHE A 347 -12.53 -10.60 -4.58
CA PHE A 347 -11.66 -11.63 -5.14
C PHE A 347 -11.65 -12.92 -4.32
N SER A 348 -11.50 -12.84 -3.00
CA SER A 348 -11.56 -14.01 -2.11
C SER A 348 -12.92 -14.70 -2.21
N PHE A 349 -14.02 -13.95 -2.19
CA PHE A 349 -15.36 -14.53 -2.23
C PHE A 349 -15.67 -15.20 -3.57
N TYR A 350 -15.47 -14.52 -4.70
CA TYR A 350 -15.80 -15.06 -6.01
C TYR A 350 -14.86 -16.20 -6.44
N SER A 351 -13.58 -16.15 -6.06
CA SER A 351 -12.65 -17.27 -6.26
C SER A 351 -13.07 -18.50 -5.43
N TYR A 352 -13.44 -18.30 -4.17
CA TYR A 352 -13.97 -19.38 -3.33
C TYR A 352 -15.23 -20.04 -3.93
N LEU A 353 -16.18 -19.23 -4.45
CA LEU A 353 -17.36 -19.79 -5.12
C LEU A 353 -16.98 -20.62 -6.34
N LYS A 354 -16.04 -20.15 -7.15
CA LYS A 354 -15.54 -20.86 -8.33
C LYS A 354 -14.88 -22.18 -7.95
N ASP A 355 -13.99 -22.19 -6.96
CA ASP A 355 -13.27 -23.39 -6.52
C ASP A 355 -14.22 -24.43 -5.90
N LEU A 356 -15.17 -23.97 -5.08
CA LEU A 356 -16.18 -24.84 -4.50
C LEU A 356 -17.08 -25.46 -5.58
N ALA A 357 -17.41 -24.69 -6.61
CA ALA A 357 -18.19 -25.15 -7.75
C ALA A 357 -17.41 -26.15 -8.63
N LEU A 358 -16.13 -25.90 -8.90
CA LEU A 358 -15.25 -26.86 -9.59
C LEU A 358 -15.18 -28.18 -8.83
N LYS A 359 -15.10 -28.14 -7.50
CA LYS A 359 -15.02 -29.33 -6.65
C LYS A 359 -16.32 -30.12 -6.57
N HIS A 360 -17.47 -29.45 -6.52
CA HIS A 360 -18.75 -30.11 -6.21
C HIS A 360 -19.73 -30.18 -7.37
N MET A 361 -19.56 -29.37 -8.41
CA MET A 361 -20.42 -29.25 -9.60
C MET A 361 -19.60 -28.89 -10.87
N PRO A 362 -18.54 -29.66 -11.23
CA PRO A 362 -17.63 -29.30 -12.32
C PRO A 362 -18.35 -29.06 -13.65
N ASP A 363 -19.37 -29.85 -13.97
CA ASP A 363 -20.12 -29.74 -15.24
C ASP A 363 -20.97 -28.47 -15.34
N LYS A 364 -21.22 -27.77 -14.23
CA LYS A 364 -22.08 -26.58 -14.19
C LYS A 364 -21.30 -25.27 -14.22
N ILE A 365 -19.99 -25.27 -13.99
CA ILE A 365 -19.20 -24.03 -13.96
C ILE A 365 -19.15 -23.34 -15.33
N ALA A 366 -19.22 -24.13 -16.40
CA ALA A 366 -19.25 -23.64 -17.78
C ALA A 366 -20.50 -22.80 -18.09
N ASN A 367 -21.57 -22.91 -17.27
CA ASN A 367 -22.79 -22.11 -17.41
C ASN A 367 -22.62 -20.68 -16.89
N TYR A 368 -21.48 -20.34 -16.29
CA TYR A 368 -21.21 -19.02 -15.69
C TYR A 368 -19.96 -18.37 -16.32
N PRO A 369 -19.91 -18.17 -17.66
CA PRO A 369 -18.72 -17.67 -18.34
C PRO A 369 -18.31 -16.27 -17.86
N ASP A 370 -19.25 -15.36 -17.66
CA ASP A 370 -18.96 -13.98 -17.23
C ASP A 370 -18.41 -13.93 -15.80
N LEU A 371 -18.92 -14.78 -14.90
CA LEU A 371 -18.36 -14.91 -13.55
C LEU A 371 -16.94 -15.47 -13.60
N ASN A 372 -16.65 -16.44 -14.48
CA ASN A 372 -15.30 -16.98 -14.66
C ASN A 372 -14.34 -15.93 -15.20
N GLU A 373 -14.78 -15.12 -16.18
CA GLU A 373 -14.02 -14.00 -16.72
C GLU A 373 -13.78 -12.94 -15.65
N PHE A 374 -14.79 -12.61 -14.84
CA PHE A 374 -14.67 -11.67 -13.74
C PHE A 374 -13.70 -12.14 -12.66
N VAL A 375 -13.73 -13.41 -12.27
CA VAL A 375 -12.71 -13.98 -11.36
C VAL A 375 -11.32 -13.88 -11.99
N GLY A 376 -11.19 -14.12 -13.30
CA GLY A 376 -9.94 -13.92 -14.03
C GLY A 376 -9.44 -12.47 -13.98
N TYR A 377 -10.32 -11.51 -14.24
CA TYR A 377 -10.04 -10.08 -14.11
C TYR A 377 -9.59 -9.72 -12.68
N LEU A 378 -10.35 -10.15 -11.66
CA LEU A 378 -10.00 -9.91 -10.26
C LEU A 378 -8.66 -10.56 -9.90
N THR A 379 -8.35 -11.76 -10.42
CA THR A 379 -7.05 -12.41 -10.21
C THR A 379 -5.92 -11.54 -10.72
N LYS A 380 -6.06 -11.02 -11.95
CA LYS A 380 -5.09 -10.11 -12.55
C LYS A 380 -4.91 -8.86 -11.72
N VAL A 381 -5.99 -8.16 -11.38
CA VAL A 381 -5.95 -6.93 -10.58
C VAL A 381 -5.32 -7.17 -9.20
N ASN A 382 -5.63 -8.28 -8.53
CA ASN A 382 -5.04 -8.60 -7.23
C ASN A 382 -3.58 -9.06 -7.32
N SER A 383 -3.09 -9.42 -8.51
CA SER A 383 -1.69 -9.79 -8.75
C SER A 383 -0.81 -8.62 -9.22
N LEU A 384 -1.39 -7.44 -9.39
CA LEU A 384 -0.65 -6.21 -9.71
C LEU A 384 0.14 -5.73 -8.49
N ASP A 385 1.45 -5.70 -8.64
CA ASP A 385 2.32 -4.97 -7.73
C ASP A 385 2.40 -3.53 -8.23
N THR A 386 1.75 -2.61 -7.51
CA THR A 386 1.72 -1.20 -7.95
C THR A 386 3.02 -0.47 -7.72
N THR A 387 3.81 -0.86 -6.71
CA THR A 387 5.13 -0.25 -6.51
C THR A 387 6.02 -0.62 -7.68
N GLN A 388 6.03 -1.90 -8.05
CA GLN A 388 6.77 -2.36 -9.22
C GLN A 388 6.20 -1.80 -10.53
N LEU A 389 4.89 -1.55 -10.62
CA LEU A 389 4.28 -0.93 -11.79
C LEU A 389 4.89 0.45 -12.10
N PHE A 390 5.05 1.32 -11.10
CA PHE A 390 5.64 2.65 -11.33
C PHE A 390 7.08 2.55 -11.80
N ASN A 391 7.89 1.71 -11.15
CA ASN A 391 9.26 1.43 -11.57
C ASN A 391 9.30 0.90 -13.01
N GLU A 392 8.43 -0.05 -13.35
CA GLU A 392 8.32 -0.59 -14.71
C GLU A 392 7.91 0.49 -15.74
N MET A 393 7.03 1.42 -15.38
CA MET A 393 6.61 2.51 -16.26
C MET A 393 7.76 3.48 -16.53
N GLU A 394 8.52 3.88 -15.51
CA GLU A 394 9.71 4.74 -15.68
C GLU A 394 10.80 4.04 -16.50
N ASP A 395 11.09 2.76 -16.20
CA ASP A 395 12.06 1.98 -16.95
C ASP A 395 11.64 1.77 -18.41
N LEU A 396 10.35 1.54 -18.66
CA LEU A 396 9.79 1.42 -20.00
C LEU A 396 9.89 2.75 -20.77
N ALA A 397 9.55 3.87 -20.13
CA ALA A 397 9.66 5.20 -20.73
C ALA A 397 11.11 5.51 -21.13
N PHE A 398 12.06 5.25 -20.23
CA PHE A 398 13.49 5.36 -20.53
C PHE A 398 13.90 4.44 -21.69
N GLU A 399 13.50 3.17 -21.65
CA GLU A 399 13.81 2.17 -22.68
C GLU A 399 13.24 2.56 -24.07
N ILE A 400 12.04 3.16 -24.11
CA ILE A 400 11.42 3.70 -25.32
C ILE A 400 12.21 4.91 -25.83
N LYS A 401 12.52 5.89 -24.98
CA LYS A 401 13.31 7.07 -25.37
C LYS A 401 14.67 6.65 -25.97
N GLN A 402 15.35 5.70 -25.35
CA GLN A 402 16.63 5.16 -25.85
C GLN A 402 16.51 4.49 -27.25
N ARG A 403 15.37 3.87 -27.57
CA ARG A 403 15.10 3.29 -28.90
C ARG A 403 14.69 4.33 -29.95
N VAL A 404 13.99 5.38 -29.55
CA VAL A 404 13.58 6.48 -30.43
C VAL A 404 14.77 7.38 -30.78
N ALA A 405 15.75 7.47 -29.89
CA ALA A 405 16.99 8.21 -30.13
C ALA A 405 17.77 7.66 -31.34
N ASN A 406 18.08 8.55 -32.29
CA ASN A 406 18.76 8.22 -33.55
C ASN A 406 20.27 8.46 -33.49
N THR A 407 20.75 9.19 -32.47
CA THR A 407 22.17 9.55 -32.30
C THR A 407 22.63 9.25 -30.89
N ASP A 408 23.93 9.02 -30.71
CA ASP A 408 24.53 8.81 -29.39
C ASP A 408 24.35 10.05 -28.49
N GLU A 409 24.45 11.26 -29.06
CA GLU A 409 24.19 12.52 -28.35
C GLU A 409 22.77 12.60 -27.76
N GLN A 410 21.75 12.06 -28.45
CA GLN A 410 20.39 11.98 -27.93
C GLN A 410 20.29 10.97 -26.78
N LYS A 411 20.95 9.81 -26.92
CA LYS A 411 20.99 8.77 -25.88
C LYS A 411 21.71 9.26 -24.63
N ASP A 412 22.83 9.96 -24.79
CA ASP A 412 23.59 10.55 -23.70
C ASP A 412 22.77 11.61 -22.97
N LEU A 413 22.01 12.44 -23.69
CA LEU A 413 21.08 13.40 -23.07
C LEU A 413 20.00 12.71 -22.24
N ILE A 414 19.38 11.65 -22.77
CA ILE A 414 18.36 10.86 -22.05
C ILE A 414 18.96 10.25 -20.78
N THR A 415 20.15 9.65 -20.88
CA THR A 415 20.87 9.07 -19.72
C THR A 415 21.23 10.14 -18.69
N ALA A 416 21.75 11.29 -19.12
CA ALA A 416 22.10 12.38 -18.22
C ALA A 416 20.88 12.95 -17.49
N LEU A 417 19.73 13.06 -18.16
CA LEU A 417 18.47 13.49 -17.52
C LEU A 417 17.97 12.47 -16.47
N ARG A 418 18.04 11.17 -16.77
CA ARG A 418 17.71 10.13 -15.79
C ARG A 418 18.65 10.19 -14.58
N ASN A 419 19.95 10.28 -14.82
CA ASN A 419 20.95 10.26 -13.75
C ASN A 419 20.92 11.54 -12.90
N ILE A 420 20.63 12.71 -13.47
CA ILE A 420 20.48 13.95 -12.68
C ILE A 420 19.19 13.94 -11.84
N LYS A 421 18.10 13.34 -12.34
CA LYS A 421 16.88 13.09 -11.56
C LYS A 421 17.19 12.15 -10.39
N PHE A 422 17.92 11.06 -10.64
CA PHE A 422 18.38 10.15 -9.59
C PHE A 422 19.23 10.87 -8.54
N LEU A 423 20.26 11.64 -8.93
CA LEU A 423 21.10 12.38 -7.99
C LEU A 423 20.28 13.33 -7.11
N LYS A 424 19.27 14.00 -7.69
CA LYS A 424 18.33 14.82 -6.90
C LYS A 424 17.64 13.98 -5.83
N CYS A 425 17.12 12.81 -6.15
CA CYS A 425 16.47 11.92 -5.18
C CYS A 425 17.47 11.38 -4.16
N PHE A 426 18.66 10.98 -4.59
CA PHE A 426 19.68 10.35 -3.75
C PHE A 426 20.19 11.29 -2.66
N PHE A 427 20.54 12.53 -3.03
CA PHE A 427 20.97 13.56 -2.07
C PHE A 427 19.82 14.08 -1.18
N ASN A 428 18.57 13.74 -1.50
CA ASN A 428 17.41 14.00 -0.66
C ASN A 428 16.91 12.75 0.09
N LEU A 429 17.61 11.62 -0.04
CA LEU A 429 17.28 10.32 0.57
C LEU A 429 15.90 9.77 0.17
N LYS A 430 15.51 9.98 -1.09
CA LYS A 430 14.21 9.58 -1.65
C LYS A 430 14.30 8.48 -2.70
N VAL A 431 15.44 7.82 -2.85
CA VAL A 431 15.56 6.75 -3.85
C VAL A 431 14.85 5.48 -3.39
N SER A 432 14.22 4.79 -4.33
CA SER A 432 13.67 3.44 -4.14
C SER A 432 14.78 2.40 -4.08
N ASN A 433 14.42 1.15 -3.73
CA ASN A 433 15.38 0.04 -3.77
C ASN A 433 15.84 -0.24 -5.21
N GLU A 434 14.96 -0.12 -6.19
CA GLU A 434 15.23 -0.39 -7.60
C GLU A 434 16.14 0.68 -8.21
N GLU A 435 15.92 1.94 -7.87
CA GLU A 435 16.79 3.05 -8.26
C GLU A 435 18.19 2.90 -7.65
N LEU A 436 18.27 2.50 -6.37
CA LEU A 436 19.56 2.23 -5.73
C LEU A 436 20.30 1.07 -6.40
N ASP A 437 19.61 -0.01 -6.74
CA ASP A 437 20.19 -1.15 -7.45
C ASP A 437 20.70 -0.73 -8.85
N TYR A 438 19.96 0.12 -9.57
CA TYR A 438 20.40 0.72 -10.84
C TYR A 438 21.67 1.56 -10.67
N TYR A 439 21.71 2.42 -9.65
CA TYR A 439 22.88 3.26 -9.36
C TYR A 439 24.12 2.43 -9.05
N LEU A 440 24.00 1.42 -8.18
CA LEU A 440 25.12 0.56 -7.82
C LEU A 440 25.70 -0.18 -9.04
N ALA A 441 24.88 -0.49 -10.04
CA ALA A 441 25.32 -1.08 -11.30
C ALA A 441 25.91 -0.07 -12.30
N ASN A 442 25.64 1.23 -12.14
CA ASN A 442 25.98 2.29 -13.10
C ASN A 442 26.63 3.52 -12.43
N ARG A 443 27.39 3.30 -11.36
CA ARG A 443 27.92 4.35 -10.46
C ARG A 443 28.65 5.47 -11.20
N GLU A 444 29.56 5.13 -12.12
CA GLU A 444 30.36 6.10 -12.90
C GLU A 444 29.49 7.10 -13.68
N SER A 445 28.29 6.69 -14.11
CA SER A 445 27.38 7.57 -14.87
C SER A 445 26.71 8.64 -13.99
N HIS A 446 26.96 8.64 -12.68
CA HIS A 446 26.44 9.61 -11.72
C HIS A 446 27.53 10.54 -11.17
N GLU A 447 28.77 10.41 -11.63
CA GLU A 447 29.87 11.28 -11.25
C GLU A 447 29.86 12.58 -12.05
N VAL A 448 30.41 13.66 -11.48
CA VAL A 448 30.53 14.97 -12.14
C VAL A 448 31.23 14.86 -13.49
N GLY A 449 32.24 13.98 -13.59
CA GLY A 449 33.01 13.76 -14.82
C GLY A 449 32.14 13.28 -15.99
N PHE A 450 31.12 12.44 -15.73
CA PHE A 450 30.18 12.02 -16.77
C PHE A 450 29.42 13.23 -17.34
N PHE A 451 28.82 14.05 -16.48
CA PHE A 451 28.09 15.25 -16.90
C PHE A 451 29.00 16.27 -17.58
N GLU A 452 30.23 16.46 -17.07
CA GLU A 452 31.21 17.34 -17.66
C GLU A 452 31.56 16.94 -19.10
N SER A 453 31.82 15.65 -19.30
CA SER A 453 32.21 15.09 -20.61
C SER A 453 31.12 15.27 -21.67
N PHE A 454 29.84 15.27 -21.25
CA PHE A 454 28.70 15.45 -22.13
C PHE A 454 28.31 16.93 -22.29
N LEU A 455 28.10 17.65 -21.18
CA LEU A 455 27.54 19.01 -21.19
C LEU A 455 28.50 20.03 -21.82
N LYS A 456 29.79 20.01 -21.47
CA LYS A 456 30.75 21.02 -21.99
C LYS A 456 30.81 21.05 -23.53
N PRO A 457 31.07 19.95 -24.24
CA PRO A 457 31.12 19.98 -25.71
C PRO A 457 29.74 20.26 -26.33
N THR A 458 28.66 19.72 -25.76
CA THR A 458 27.31 19.83 -26.33
C THR A 458 26.75 21.26 -26.19
N LEU A 459 26.90 21.90 -25.03
CA LEU A 459 26.52 23.30 -24.83
C LEU A 459 27.28 24.23 -25.79
N LYS A 460 28.57 23.98 -26.01
CA LYS A 460 29.39 24.71 -26.98
C LYS A 460 28.89 24.50 -28.41
N LYS A 461 28.59 23.27 -28.81
CA LYS A 461 28.08 22.91 -30.14
C LYS A 461 26.79 23.66 -30.49
N TYR A 462 25.89 23.81 -29.53
CA TYR A 462 24.60 24.49 -29.72
C TYR A 462 24.60 25.97 -29.31
N ASN A 463 25.75 26.52 -28.93
CA ASN A 463 25.91 27.91 -28.48
C ASN A 463 24.94 28.30 -27.33
N ILE A 464 24.76 27.40 -26.36
CA ILE A 464 23.92 27.62 -25.19
C ILE A 464 24.79 28.17 -24.06
N SER A 465 24.45 29.36 -23.59
CA SER A 465 25.06 29.92 -22.38
C SER A 465 24.42 29.29 -21.14
N SER A 466 25.17 28.44 -20.45
CA SER A 466 24.80 27.87 -19.16
C SER A 466 26.04 27.72 -18.30
N PHE A 467 25.93 28.08 -17.02
CA PHE A 467 26.98 27.84 -16.05
C PHE A 467 26.68 26.55 -15.29
N VAL A 468 27.68 25.68 -15.18
CA VAL A 468 27.64 24.46 -14.37
C VAL A 468 29.00 24.34 -13.68
N ASP A 469 28.98 24.22 -12.35
CA ASP A 469 30.18 24.02 -11.54
C ASP A 469 30.56 22.54 -11.51
N TYR A 470 31.50 22.14 -12.36
CA TYR A 470 32.00 20.75 -12.46
C TYR A 470 33.01 20.40 -11.36
N ASN A 471 32.84 20.89 -10.14
CA ASN A 471 33.67 20.52 -9.01
C ASN A 471 33.25 19.13 -8.47
N PRO A 472 34.12 18.10 -8.53
CA PRO A 472 33.82 16.76 -8.01
C PRO A 472 33.42 16.73 -6.53
N ASN A 473 33.89 17.71 -5.74
CA ASN A 473 33.56 17.80 -4.31
C ASN A 473 32.07 18.07 -4.05
N LEU A 474 31.30 18.49 -5.07
CA LEU A 474 29.86 18.71 -4.93
C LEU A 474 29.07 17.40 -4.96
N ILE A 475 29.59 16.34 -5.58
CA ILE A 475 28.88 15.05 -5.75
C ILE A 475 29.79 13.87 -5.39
N ASP A 476 30.87 13.66 -6.15
CA ASP A 476 31.69 12.45 -6.13
C ASP A 476 32.24 12.12 -4.73
N LEU A 477 32.66 13.15 -3.98
CA LEU A 477 33.17 13.01 -2.61
C LEU A 477 32.12 12.47 -1.63
N HIS A 478 30.83 12.66 -1.93
CA HIS A 478 29.71 12.35 -1.05
C HIS A 478 28.93 11.09 -1.45
N LEU A 479 29.26 10.49 -2.60
CA LEU A 479 28.58 9.30 -3.11
C LEU A 479 28.77 8.09 -2.16
N GLU A 480 29.99 7.87 -1.67
CA GLU A 480 30.27 6.78 -0.70
C GLU A 480 29.51 6.99 0.62
N GLU A 481 29.34 8.25 1.06
CA GLU A 481 28.62 8.58 2.28
C GLU A 481 27.11 8.28 2.17
N LEU A 482 26.54 8.45 0.97
CA LEU A 482 25.16 8.05 0.66
C LEU A 482 25.04 6.52 0.55
N GLU A 483 26.02 5.85 -0.07
CA GLU A 483 26.07 4.38 -0.14
C GLU A 483 26.11 3.75 1.27
N ASP A 484 26.94 4.29 2.16
CA ASP A 484 27.04 3.86 3.55
C ASP A 484 25.74 4.08 4.32
N PHE A 485 25.04 5.19 4.09
CA PHE A 485 23.71 5.41 4.67
C PHE A 485 22.75 4.27 4.30
N TYR A 486 22.63 3.94 3.01
CA TYR A 486 21.73 2.88 2.56
C TYR A 486 22.19 1.48 2.97
N LYS A 487 23.50 1.27 3.14
CA LYS A 487 24.02 0.05 3.77
C LYS A 487 23.55 -0.07 5.21
N THR A 488 23.62 1.01 6.00
CA THR A 488 23.08 1.04 7.37
C THR A 488 21.56 0.79 7.39
N VAL A 489 20.80 1.37 6.45
CA VAL A 489 19.35 1.10 6.31
C VAL A 489 19.08 -0.39 6.07
N LYS A 490 19.87 -1.06 5.21
CA LYS A 490 19.78 -2.52 4.99
C LYS A 490 20.22 -3.33 6.22
N GLU A 491 21.15 -2.84 7.03
CA GLU A 491 21.50 -3.44 8.33
C GLU A 491 20.33 -3.35 9.33
N ARG A 492 19.56 -2.25 9.31
CA ARG A 492 18.33 -2.11 10.11
C ARG A 492 17.28 -3.14 9.73
N ASP A 493 17.06 -3.43 8.44
CA ASP A 493 16.15 -4.50 8.01
C ASP A 493 16.42 -5.82 8.74
N VAL A 494 17.70 -6.21 8.79
CA VAL A 494 18.14 -7.46 9.41
C VAL A 494 17.87 -7.45 10.91
N ALA A 495 18.16 -6.35 11.59
CA ALA A 495 17.88 -6.17 13.01
C ALA A 495 16.38 -6.28 13.29
N MET A 496 15.57 -5.54 12.54
CA MET A 496 14.11 -5.51 12.64
C MET A 496 13.49 -6.90 12.52
N ILE A 497 13.83 -7.67 11.47
CA ILE A 497 13.31 -9.03 11.30
C ILE A 497 13.80 -9.98 12.38
N LYS A 498 15.07 -9.88 12.80
CA LYS A 498 15.61 -10.74 13.86
C LYS A 498 14.88 -10.49 15.18
N ASN A 499 14.59 -9.23 15.51
CA ASN A 499 13.92 -8.84 16.74
C ASN A 499 12.43 -9.18 16.70
N ALA A 500 11.72 -8.86 15.61
CA ALA A 500 10.34 -9.26 15.39
C ALA A 500 10.17 -10.78 15.49
N ALA A 501 11.04 -11.55 14.82
CA ALA A 501 10.93 -13.00 14.79
C ALA A 501 11.15 -13.64 16.17
N ARG A 502 12.09 -13.09 16.94
CA ARG A 502 12.33 -13.51 18.33
C ARG A 502 11.10 -13.30 19.20
N GLU A 503 10.44 -12.15 19.05
CA GLU A 503 9.29 -11.81 19.87
C GLU A 503 8.03 -12.61 19.50
N ILE A 504 7.79 -12.79 18.20
CA ILE A 504 6.72 -13.65 17.68
C ILE A 504 6.89 -15.09 18.19
N ALA A 505 8.10 -15.63 18.16
CA ALA A 505 8.40 -16.96 18.67
C ALA A 505 8.24 -17.04 20.20
N ARG A 506 8.74 -16.05 20.94
CA ARG A 506 8.65 -15.99 22.41
C ARG A 506 7.21 -15.99 22.90
N ARG A 507 6.33 -15.25 22.22
CA ARG A 507 4.90 -15.13 22.56
C ARG A 507 4.02 -16.20 21.89
N ASN A 508 4.57 -17.04 21.00
CA ASN A 508 3.83 -18.00 20.18
C ASN A 508 2.68 -17.34 19.40
N VAL A 509 2.95 -16.17 18.82
CA VAL A 509 1.98 -15.35 18.09
C VAL A 509 1.65 -15.99 16.75
N LYS A 510 0.37 -16.04 16.40
CA LYS A 510 -0.11 -16.55 15.10
C LYS A 510 -0.24 -15.44 14.06
N VAL A 511 -0.69 -14.26 14.47
CA VAL A 511 -0.86 -13.08 13.63
C VAL A 511 -0.21 -11.89 14.34
N ALA A 512 0.81 -11.29 13.72
CA ALA A 512 1.47 -10.07 14.19
C ALA A 512 1.40 -8.98 13.12
N ALA A 513 1.26 -7.72 13.52
CA ALA A 513 1.56 -6.60 12.64
C ALA A 513 3.05 -6.24 12.74
N LEU A 514 3.65 -5.85 11.61
CA LEU A 514 4.99 -5.26 11.55
C LEU A 514 4.89 -3.92 10.84
N VAL A 515 5.01 -2.84 11.60
CA VAL A 515 4.92 -1.45 11.15
C VAL A 515 6.33 -0.97 10.83
N ALA A 516 6.57 -0.59 9.57
CA ALA A 516 7.83 0.00 9.13
C ALA A 516 7.62 0.83 7.85
N GLY A 517 8.50 1.80 7.60
CA GLY A 517 8.48 2.64 6.40
C GLY A 517 8.65 1.82 5.11
N GLY A 518 8.04 2.30 4.03
CA GLY A 518 7.94 1.55 2.76
C GLY A 518 9.29 1.16 2.12
N PHE A 519 10.39 1.85 2.43
CA PHE A 519 11.72 1.48 1.93
C PHE A 519 12.18 0.10 2.44
N HIS A 520 11.81 -0.25 3.68
CA HIS A 520 12.21 -1.50 4.33
C HIS A 520 11.46 -2.73 3.79
N THR A 521 10.35 -2.53 3.07
CA THR A 521 9.46 -3.60 2.59
C THR A 521 10.21 -4.68 1.81
N LYS A 522 11.10 -4.32 0.86
CA LYS A 522 11.86 -5.29 0.04
C LYS A 522 12.76 -6.21 0.89
N GLY A 523 13.43 -5.65 1.89
CA GLY A 523 14.28 -6.39 2.82
C GLY A 523 13.44 -7.31 3.72
N ILE A 524 12.41 -6.74 4.35
CA ILE A 524 11.47 -7.41 5.26
C ILE A 524 10.81 -8.61 4.57
N THR A 525 10.15 -8.42 3.43
CA THR A 525 9.39 -9.49 2.76
C THR A 525 10.29 -10.63 2.29
N ARG A 526 11.47 -10.33 1.74
CA ARG A 526 12.47 -11.34 1.38
C ARG A 526 12.84 -12.22 2.58
N MET A 527 13.18 -11.61 3.71
CA MET A 527 13.58 -12.37 4.90
C MET A 527 12.43 -13.14 5.55
N LEU A 528 11.19 -12.66 5.45
CA LEU A 528 10.00 -13.41 5.85
C LEU A 528 9.80 -14.66 4.98
N ARG A 529 9.97 -14.54 3.64
CA ARG A 529 9.96 -15.70 2.73
C ARG A 529 11.05 -16.70 3.08
N ASP A 530 12.28 -16.24 3.31
CA ASP A 530 13.43 -17.10 3.65
C ASP A 530 13.20 -17.86 4.97
N LYS A 531 12.44 -17.28 5.90
CA LYS A 531 11.99 -17.94 7.14
C LYS A 531 10.82 -18.91 6.93
N GLY A 532 10.23 -18.95 5.74
CA GLY A 532 9.03 -19.72 5.44
C GLY A 532 7.78 -19.18 6.16
N TRP A 533 7.70 -17.88 6.42
CA TRP A 533 6.56 -17.24 7.06
C TRP A 533 5.58 -16.69 6.04
N SER A 534 4.30 -16.71 6.40
CA SER A 534 3.26 -16.06 5.62
C SER A 534 3.27 -14.56 5.88
N TYR A 535 3.01 -13.74 4.86
CA TYR A 535 2.81 -12.31 5.07
C TYR A 535 1.85 -11.68 4.06
N ILE A 536 1.34 -10.53 4.46
CA ILE A 536 0.70 -9.57 3.55
C ILE A 536 1.39 -8.22 3.75
N VAL A 537 1.44 -7.42 2.69
CA VAL A 537 1.87 -6.01 2.76
C VAL A 537 0.64 -5.13 2.59
N VAL A 538 0.46 -4.17 3.50
CA VAL A 538 -0.65 -3.22 3.50
C VAL A 538 -0.08 -1.82 3.45
N SER A 539 -0.51 -1.02 2.47
CA SER A 539 -0.27 0.41 2.43
C SER A 539 -1.52 1.12 2.95
N PRO A 540 -1.46 1.86 4.07
CA PRO A 540 -2.52 2.77 4.46
C PRO A 540 -2.82 3.77 3.35
N TYR A 541 -4.09 4.14 3.22
CA TYR A 541 -4.53 5.18 2.30
C TYR A 541 -4.24 6.55 2.91
N SER A 542 -3.81 7.49 2.09
CA SER A 542 -3.77 8.91 2.44
C SER A 542 -4.00 9.75 1.19
N SER A 543 -4.75 10.84 1.34
CA SER A 543 -4.96 11.88 0.34
C SER A 543 -3.95 13.02 0.44
N THR A 544 -3.18 13.06 1.53
CA THR A 544 -2.18 14.08 1.81
C THR A 544 -0.76 13.55 1.59
N GLU A 545 0.17 14.45 1.28
CA GLU A 545 1.59 14.11 1.22
C GLU A 545 2.18 13.99 2.64
N ILE A 546 3.35 13.38 2.74
CA ILE A 546 4.14 13.35 3.97
C ILE A 546 4.69 14.77 4.22
N ASP A 547 4.61 15.27 5.44
CA ASP A 547 5.31 16.50 5.82
C ASP A 547 6.82 16.20 5.90
N GLU A 548 7.52 16.41 4.79
CA GLU A 548 8.93 16.09 4.66
C GLU A 548 9.84 16.93 5.54
N GLU A 549 9.47 18.19 5.79
CA GLU A 549 10.26 19.08 6.64
C GLU A 549 10.18 18.60 8.08
N ASN A 550 8.97 18.31 8.55
CA ASN A 550 8.77 17.74 9.88
C ASN A 550 9.39 16.34 10.00
N TYR A 551 9.29 15.50 8.98
CA TYR A 551 9.93 14.18 8.97
C TYR A 551 11.45 14.29 9.13
N LYS A 552 12.11 15.15 8.34
CA LYS A 552 13.54 15.41 8.47
C LYS A 552 13.90 16.02 9.83
N TYR A 553 13.05 16.90 10.36
CA TYR A 553 13.23 17.51 11.68
C TYR A 553 13.22 16.44 12.78
N LEU A 554 12.22 15.56 12.81
CA LEU A 554 12.09 14.50 13.79
C LEU A 554 13.20 13.43 13.66
N LEU A 555 13.54 13.05 12.42
CA LEU A 555 14.62 12.10 12.13
C LEU A 555 16.01 12.64 12.50
N SER A 556 16.20 13.97 12.50
CA SER A 556 17.42 14.60 13.02
C SER A 556 17.55 14.52 14.55
N GLY A 557 16.58 13.93 15.25
CA GLY A 557 16.55 13.80 16.70
C GLY A 557 15.99 15.02 17.43
N LYS A 558 15.35 15.95 16.71
CA LYS A 558 14.70 17.14 17.30
C LYS A 558 13.24 16.86 17.61
N ARG A 559 12.66 17.61 18.54
CA ARG A 559 11.25 17.55 18.95
C ARG A 559 10.72 18.94 19.20
N LYS A 560 9.43 19.17 18.95
CA LYS A 560 8.82 20.48 19.21
C LYS A 560 8.62 20.63 20.72
N PRO A 561 8.78 21.83 21.30
CA PRO A 561 8.40 22.09 22.68
C PRO A 561 6.91 21.77 22.89
N ILE A 562 6.57 21.12 24.01
CA ILE A 562 5.17 20.79 24.36
C ILE A 562 4.29 22.05 24.38
N SER A 563 4.84 23.20 24.79
CA SER A 563 4.10 24.48 24.77
C SER A 563 3.61 24.86 23.37
N GLU A 564 4.41 24.63 22.33
CA GLU A 564 4.02 24.92 20.94
C GLU A 564 2.91 23.98 20.49
N LEU A 565 2.98 22.69 20.86
CA LEU A 565 1.93 21.72 20.54
C LEU A 565 0.60 22.07 21.22
N ILE A 566 0.63 22.55 22.47
CA ILE A 566 -0.60 22.89 23.21
C ILE A 566 -1.27 24.15 22.65
N GLU A 567 -0.51 25.12 22.12
CA GLU A 567 -1.10 26.32 21.50
C GLU A 567 -2.04 25.98 20.33
N GLU A 568 -1.76 24.89 19.59
CA GLU A 568 -2.63 24.38 18.52
C GLU A 568 -4.01 23.90 19.04
N LEU A 569 -4.09 23.45 20.31
CA LEU A 569 -5.36 23.08 20.95
C LEU A 569 -6.20 24.29 21.35
N ASP A 570 -5.56 25.39 21.74
CA ASP A 570 -6.24 26.61 22.20
C ASP A 570 -6.72 27.48 21.03
N GLY A 571 -6.05 27.43 19.88
CA GLY A 571 -6.44 28.13 18.65
C GLY A 571 -7.67 27.55 17.92
N ALA A 572 -8.19 26.40 18.36
CA ALA A 572 -9.36 25.72 17.80
C ALA A 572 -10.69 26.01 18.54
N ARG A 573 -10.72 27.01 19.43
CA ARG A 573 -11.93 27.44 20.16
C ARG A 573 -12.74 28.52 19.45
#